data_AF-A0A3G9GFY2-F1
#
_entry.id   AF-A0A3G9GFY2-F1
#
_cell.length_a   1.000
_cell.length_b   1.000
_cell.length_c   1.000
_cell.angle_alpha   90.00
_cell.angle_beta   90.00
_cell.angle_gamma   90.00
#
_symmetry.space_group_name_H-M   'P 1'
#
loop_
_entity.id
_entity.type
_entity.pdbx_description
1 polymer ?
#
loop_
_entity_poly.entity_id
_entity_poly.type
_entity_poly.pdbx_seq_one_letter_code
_entity_poly.pdbx_strand_id
1 'polypeptide(L)'
;MELTADKDVTITSCKERIVVNAKQEILLTSGGAYMRIKDGKIELHAPGTVSFKGGSHDWSGPDSMNIPIPTLPKDKYTPPNSHPFSE
;
A
#
# COMPACT_ATOMS: atom_id res chain seq x y z
N MET A 1 -18.46 -19.30 20.87
CA MET A 1 -19.39 -18.31 21.44
C MET A 1 -19.81 -17.40 20.31
N GLU A 2 -21.08 -17.06 20.24
CA GLU A 2 -21.67 -16.22 19.19
C GLU A 2 -22.43 -15.08 19.87
N LEU A 3 -22.38 -13.88 19.29
CA LEU A 3 -23.07 -12.68 19.79
C LEU A 3 -23.90 -12.09 18.65
N THR A 4 -25.22 -12.13 18.80
CA THR A 4 -26.16 -11.71 17.76
C THR A 4 -27.32 -10.95 18.42
N ALA A 5 -27.81 -9.88 17.79
CA ALA A 5 -28.92 -9.08 18.29
C ALA A 5 -29.84 -8.65 17.14
N ASP A 6 -31.12 -8.42 17.45
CA ASP A 6 -32.13 -7.89 16.51
C ASP A 6 -31.94 -6.39 16.21
N LYS A 7 -31.32 -5.66 17.14
CA LYS A 7 -31.00 -4.23 17.03
C LYS A 7 -29.50 -4.03 17.16
N ASP A 8 -29.09 -3.20 18.12
CA ASP A 8 -27.71 -2.75 18.22
C ASP A 8 -26.88 -3.63 19.16
N VAL A 9 -25.62 -3.84 18.77
CA VAL A 9 -24.56 -4.36 19.64
C VAL A 9 -23.48 -3.30 19.76
N THR A 10 -23.22 -2.84 20.99
CA THR A 10 -22.17 -1.86 21.28
C THR A 10 -21.07 -2.50 22.11
N ILE A 11 -19.84 -2.46 21.61
CA ILE A 11 -18.65 -2.95 22.32
C ILE A 11 -17.77 -1.75 22.65
N THR A 12 -17.61 -1.44 23.94
CA THR A 12 -16.87 -0.28 24.43
C THR A 12 -15.90 -0.68 25.54
N SER A 13 -14.68 -0.15 25.51
CA SER A 13 -13.72 -0.21 26.62
C SER A 13 -13.72 1.12 27.38
N CYS A 14 -13.90 1.09 28.70
CA CYS A 14 -13.97 2.29 29.53
C CYS A 14 -12.61 2.79 30.05
N LYS A 15 -11.57 1.96 29.95
CA LYS A 15 -10.26 2.24 30.59
C LYS A 15 -9.09 2.07 29.64
N GLU A 16 -9.12 1.00 28.84
CA GLU A 16 -7.98 0.61 28.02
C GLU A 16 -8.43 0.38 26.58
N ARG A 17 -8.30 -0.85 26.05
CA ARG A 17 -8.48 -1.16 24.63
C ARG A 17 -9.34 -2.39 24.39
N ILE A 18 -9.87 -2.47 23.16
CA ILE A 18 -10.49 -3.68 22.62
C ILE A 18 -9.44 -4.37 21.75
N VAL A 19 -9.27 -5.68 21.93
CA VAL A 19 -8.36 -6.50 21.14
C VAL A 19 -9.16 -7.58 20.43
N VAL A 20 -9.08 -7.60 19.10
CA VAL A 20 -9.74 -8.61 18.26
C VAL A 20 -8.66 -9.40 17.54
N ASN A 21 -8.53 -10.69 17.85
CA ASN A 21 -7.62 -11.61 17.18
C ASN A 21 -8.41 -12.78 16.61
N ALA A 22 -8.07 -13.20 15.40
CA ALA A 22 -8.64 -14.38 14.78
C ALA A 22 -7.53 -15.22 14.14
N LYS A 23 -7.72 -16.55 14.12
CA LYS A 23 -6.77 -17.49 13.51
C LYS A 23 -6.78 -17.42 11.98
N GLN A 24 -7.94 -17.17 11.39
CA GLN A 24 -8.14 -17.23 9.94
C GLN A 24 -8.37 -15.84 9.35
N GLU A 25 -9.41 -15.14 9.81
CA GLU A 25 -9.73 -13.80 9.33
C GLU A 25 -10.54 -12.99 10.34
N ILE A 26 -10.41 -11.67 10.24
CA ILE A 26 -11.34 -10.71 10.85
C ILE A 26 -12.08 -10.04 9.70
N LEU A 27 -13.41 -10.14 9.69
CA LEU A 27 -14.28 -9.57 8.66
C LEU A 27 -15.34 -8.68 9.31
N LEU A 28 -15.39 -7.41 8.89
CA LEU A 28 -16.38 -6.42 9.31
C LEU A 28 -17.16 -5.98 8.08
N THR A 29 -18.48 -6.21 8.05
CA THR A 29 -19.32 -5.99 6.85
C THR A 29 -20.52 -5.12 7.17
N SER A 30 -20.89 -4.22 6.25
CA SER A 30 -22.15 -3.48 6.31
C SER A 30 -22.53 -2.95 4.92
N GLY A 31 -23.79 -3.10 4.51
CA GLY A 31 -24.31 -2.48 3.28
C GLY A 31 -23.54 -2.80 2.00
N GLY A 32 -22.93 -3.99 1.90
CA GLY A 32 -22.08 -4.40 0.76
C GLY A 32 -20.64 -3.90 0.81
N ALA A 33 -20.27 -3.07 1.79
CA ALA A 33 -18.89 -2.72 2.09
C ALA A 33 -18.29 -3.67 3.14
N TYR A 34 -16.97 -3.85 3.12
CA TYR A 34 -16.25 -4.61 4.13
C TYR A 34 -14.83 -4.14 4.41
N MET A 35 -14.37 -4.45 5.62
CA MET A 35 -12.97 -4.46 6.03
C MET A 35 -12.57 -5.89 6.37
N ARG A 36 -11.49 -6.38 5.75
CA ARG A 36 -10.98 -7.74 5.98
C ARG A 36 -9.50 -7.72 6.34
N ILE A 37 -9.14 -8.51 7.35
CA ILE A 37 -7.75 -8.82 7.69
C ILE A 37 -7.58 -10.33 7.54
N LYS A 38 -6.76 -10.75 6.57
CA LYS A 38 -6.50 -12.18 6.28
C LYS A 38 -5.14 -12.35 5.62
N ASP A 39 -4.39 -13.38 6.02
CA ASP A 39 -3.10 -13.75 5.41
C ASP A 39 -2.08 -12.58 5.33
N GLY A 40 -2.09 -11.69 6.33
CA GLY A 40 -1.24 -10.49 6.37
C GLY A 40 -1.69 -9.36 5.45
N LYS A 41 -2.81 -9.51 4.75
CA LYS A 41 -3.40 -8.50 3.86
C LYS A 41 -4.56 -7.79 4.56
N ILE A 42 -4.61 -6.47 4.38
CA ILE A 42 -5.72 -5.62 4.79
C ILE A 42 -6.48 -5.20 3.53
N GLU A 43 -7.77 -5.51 3.47
CA GLU A 43 -8.65 -5.17 2.36
C GLU A 43 -9.77 -4.26 2.84
N LEU A 44 -9.98 -3.15 2.14
CA LEU A 44 -11.09 -2.24 2.33
C LEU A 44 -11.83 -2.16 0.99
N HIS A 45 -13.08 -2.61 0.96
CA HIS A 45 -13.92 -2.58 -0.22
C HIS A 45 -15.24 -1.89 0.09
N ALA A 46 -15.65 -0.97 -0.77
CA ALA A 46 -16.97 -0.36 -0.72
C ALA A 46 -17.51 -0.17 -2.15
N PRO A 47 -18.81 -0.37 -2.39
CA PRO A 47 -19.43 -0.11 -3.69
C PRO A 47 -19.51 1.38 -4.03
N GLY A 48 -19.44 2.26 -3.03
CA GLY A 48 -19.42 3.71 -3.19
C GLY A 48 -18.04 4.32 -2.89
N THR A 49 -18.01 5.64 -2.78
CA THR A 49 -16.78 6.39 -2.47
C THR A 49 -16.27 6.08 -1.06
N VAL A 50 -15.00 5.69 -0.96
CA VAL A 50 -14.29 5.61 0.32
C VAL A 50 -13.68 6.98 0.62
N SER A 51 -14.14 7.64 1.69
CA SER A 51 -13.57 8.92 2.12
C SER A 51 -12.59 8.71 3.28
N PHE A 52 -11.33 9.08 3.07
CA PHE A 52 -10.34 9.21 4.14
C PHE A 52 -10.24 10.69 4.52
N LYS A 53 -10.51 11.02 5.78
CA LYS A 53 -10.43 12.39 6.28
C LYS A 53 -9.25 12.50 7.25
N GLY A 54 -8.17 13.14 6.82
CA GLY A 54 -6.98 13.40 7.62
C GLY A 54 -6.22 14.62 7.09
N GLY A 55 -5.45 15.30 7.95
CA GLY A 55 -4.65 16.46 7.55
C GLY A 55 -3.45 16.11 6.66
N SER A 56 -3.01 14.86 6.68
CA SER A 56 -1.99 14.30 5.80
C SER A 56 -2.24 12.81 5.58
N HIS A 57 -1.88 12.32 4.40
CA HIS A 57 -1.95 10.91 4.04
C HIS A 57 -0.64 10.53 3.34
N ASP A 58 0.27 9.89 4.06
CA ASP A 58 1.51 9.34 3.49
C ASP A 58 1.23 7.95 2.93
N TRP A 59 1.07 7.90 1.60
CA TRP A 59 0.98 6.66 0.83
C TRP A 59 2.31 6.48 0.12
N SER A 60 3.39 6.32 0.89
CA SER A 60 4.69 5.97 0.35
C SER A 60 4.54 4.68 -0.46
N GLY A 61 4.71 4.82 -1.77
CA GLY A 61 4.73 3.70 -2.70
C GLY A 61 5.90 2.75 -2.40
N PRO A 62 6.06 1.65 -3.15
CA PRO A 62 7.22 0.79 -2.99
C PRO A 62 8.50 1.63 -3.14
N ASP A 63 9.39 1.51 -2.15
CA ASP A 63 10.65 2.25 -2.11
C ASP A 63 11.47 1.89 -3.36
N SER A 64 11.75 2.88 -4.22
CA SER A 64 12.51 2.64 -5.45
C SER A 64 14.00 2.70 -5.14
N MET A 65 14.67 1.56 -5.13
CA MET A 65 16.13 1.53 -5.04
C MET A 65 16.72 1.92 -6.39
N ASN A 66 17.23 3.15 -6.51
CA ASN A 66 17.99 3.57 -7.69
C ASN A 66 19.34 2.83 -7.68
N ILE A 67 19.42 1.69 -8.36
CA ILE A 67 20.68 0.95 -8.50
C ILE A 67 21.60 1.78 -9.40
N PRO A 68 22.79 2.22 -8.94
CA PRO A 68 23.72 2.94 -9.79
C PRO A 68 24.11 2.06 -10.98
N ILE A 69 23.83 2.56 -12.18
CA ILE A 69 24.14 1.88 -13.43
C ILE A 69 25.67 1.72 -13.49
N PRO A 70 26.21 0.50 -13.74
CA PRO A 70 27.65 0.32 -13.86
C PRO A 70 28.18 1.20 -15.00
N THR A 71 29.22 1.98 -14.73
CA THR A 71 29.87 2.81 -15.75
C THR A 71 30.50 1.88 -16.78
N LEU A 72 29.96 1.91 -18.01
CA LEU A 72 30.59 1.24 -19.15
C LEU A 72 32.03 1.75 -19.30
N PRO A 73 33.02 0.85 -19.51
CA PRO A 73 34.38 1.26 -19.82
C PRO A 73 34.35 2.21 -21.02
N LYS A 74 34.75 3.46 -20.80
CA LYS A 74 35.03 4.40 -21.88
C LYS A 74 36.35 3.98 -22.48
N ASP A 75 36.34 2.96 -23.32
CA ASP A 75 37.48 2.68 -24.19
C ASP A 75 37.70 3.91 -25.07
N LYS A 76 38.97 4.32 -25.11
CA LYS A 76 39.49 5.57 -25.67
C LYS A 76 39.35 5.62 -27.18
N TYR A 77 38.15 5.51 -27.72
CA TYR A 77 37.92 5.81 -29.13
C TYR A 77 37.73 7.31 -29.28
N THR A 78 38.84 8.05 -29.32
CA THR A 78 38.89 9.35 -29.99
C THR A 78 38.90 9.07 -31.49
N PRO A 79 37.79 9.30 -32.23
CA PRO A 79 37.86 9.26 -33.68
C PRO A 79 38.92 10.27 -34.15
N PRO A 80 39.83 9.89 -35.06
CA PRO A 80 40.81 10.82 -35.61
C PRO A 80 40.09 12.00 -36.25
N ASN A 81 40.35 13.21 -35.78
CA ASN A 81 39.76 14.43 -36.30
C ASN A 81 40.44 14.84 -37.63
N SER A 82 40.33 13.98 -38.64
CA SER A 82 40.77 14.25 -40.00
C SER A 82 39.67 13.83 -40.97
N HIS A 83 38.75 14.76 -41.25
CA HIS A 83 37.99 14.73 -42.51
C HIS A 83 38.84 15.48 -43.56
N PRO A 84 39.45 14.81 -44.55
CA PRO A 84 40.25 15.47 -45.58
C PRO A 84 39.41 15.87 -46.81
N PHE A 85 38.14 16.28 -46.63
CA PHE A 85 37.30 16.73 -47.75
C PHE A 85 36.69 18.08 -47.41
N SER A 86 37.51 19.12 -47.59
CA SER A 86 37.04 20.46 -47.90
C SER A 86 36.94 20.55 -49.42
N GLU A 87 35.73 20.47 -49.96
CA GLU A 87 35.29 21.12 -51.20
C GLU A 87 33.82 21.54 -51.03
#